data_AF-A0A7G1KT46-F1
#
_entry.id   AF-A0A7G1KT46-F1
#
_cell.length_a   1.000
_cell.length_b   1.000
_cell.length_c   1.000
_cell.angle_alpha   90.00
_cell.angle_beta   90.00
_cell.angle_gamma   90.00
#
_symmetry.space_group_name_H-M   'P 1'
#
loop_
_entity.id
_entity.type
_entity.pdbx_description
1 polymer ?
#
loop_
_entity_poly.entity_id
_entity_poly.type
_entity_poly.pdbx_seq_one_letter_code
_entity_poly.pdbx_strand_id
1 'polypeptide(L)'
;MAELYSSTSDDRADDRLAAEIERHRDLLRKPVAEHWRRVDLRIRSAAPAVQYLLVKQAGRLVDGLLIDAERHRDLDVDAYRAVRDGVPVRYDARRRVFVAQRGRREILIRPDGAERRLGIIARLAADGVDVDQILTVATVVVSHPGYPGVAPARVPRRDDPLRQAHSRATTGR
;
A
#
# COMPACT_ATOMS: atom_id res chain seq x y z
N MET A 1 35.72 12.79 -25.32
CA MET A 1 36.23 12.00 -24.17
C MET A 1 35.43 12.38 -22.92
N ALA A 2 34.22 11.86 -22.78
CA ALA A 2 33.33 12.11 -21.64
C ALA A 2 32.33 10.94 -21.49
N GLU A 3 32.81 9.74 -21.13
CA GLU A 3 31.95 8.54 -20.99
C GLU A 3 32.33 7.65 -19.79
N LEU A 4 32.80 8.22 -18.67
CA LEU A 4 33.23 7.40 -17.52
C LEU A 4 32.59 7.78 -16.17
N TYR A 5 31.63 8.71 -16.13
CA TYR A 5 31.00 9.13 -14.88
C TYR A 5 29.55 8.65 -14.66
N SER A 6 28.89 8.04 -15.66
CA SER A 6 27.49 7.57 -15.51
C SER A 6 27.38 6.19 -14.85
N SER A 7 28.22 5.23 -15.26
CA SER A 7 28.07 3.81 -14.87
C SER A 7 28.05 3.58 -13.36
N THR A 8 28.95 4.22 -12.60
CA THR A 8 29.04 3.98 -11.14
C THR A 8 27.94 4.66 -10.32
N SER A 9 27.21 5.62 -10.91
CA SER A 9 26.06 6.27 -10.28
C SER A 9 24.80 5.44 -10.46
N ASP A 10 24.62 4.90 -11.67
CA ASP A 10 23.48 4.06 -12.04
C ASP A 10 23.52 2.72 -11.28
N ASP A 11 24.68 2.06 -11.21
CA ASP A 11 24.86 0.82 -10.43
C ASP A 11 24.47 1.01 -8.95
N ARG A 12 24.82 2.16 -8.35
CA ARG A 12 24.48 2.47 -6.95
C ARG A 12 23.00 2.80 -6.75
N ALA A 13 22.34 3.36 -7.76
CA ALA A 13 20.91 3.63 -7.71
C ALA A 13 20.12 2.32 -7.78
N ASP A 14 20.53 1.41 -8.67
CA ASP A 14 19.95 0.09 -8.83
C ASP A 14 20.13 -0.77 -7.56
N ASP A 15 21.33 -0.76 -6.96
CA ASP A 15 21.59 -1.45 -5.68
C ASP A 15 20.69 -0.92 -4.55
N ARG A 16 20.44 0.40 -4.51
CA ARG A 16 19.57 1.02 -3.50
C ARG A 16 18.12 0.60 -3.70
N LEU A 17 17.65 0.56 -4.94
CA LEU A 17 16.30 0.12 -5.27
C LEU A 17 16.12 -1.36 -4.94
N ALA A 18 17.05 -2.23 -5.35
CA ALA A 18 17.03 -3.66 -5.07
C ALA A 18 16.96 -3.94 -3.56
N ALA A 19 17.81 -3.26 -2.76
CA ALA A 19 17.76 -3.38 -1.31
C ALA A 19 16.44 -2.90 -0.72
N GLU A 20 15.79 -1.92 -1.34
CA GLU A 20 14.49 -1.42 -0.89
C GLU A 20 13.33 -2.33 -1.28
N ILE A 21 13.42 -2.99 -2.44
CA ILE A 21 12.47 -4.03 -2.88
C ILE A 21 12.43 -5.16 -1.84
N GLU A 22 13.59 -5.66 -1.42
CA GLU A 22 13.65 -6.73 -0.40
C GLU A 22 13.06 -6.28 0.94
N ARG A 23 13.44 -5.09 1.43
CA ARG A 23 12.84 -4.55 2.66
C ARG A 23 11.32 -4.38 2.55
N HIS A 24 10.83 -3.94 1.39
CA HIS A 24 9.40 -3.78 1.16
C HIS A 24 8.65 -5.12 1.18
N ARG A 25 9.22 -6.14 0.53
CA ARG A 25 8.70 -7.53 0.57
C ARG A 25 8.63 -8.05 2.00
N ASP A 26 9.64 -7.76 2.80
CA ASP A 26 9.71 -8.17 4.20
C ASP A 26 8.59 -7.56 5.05
N LEU A 27 8.29 -6.27 4.86
CA LEU A 27 7.16 -5.60 5.53
C LEU A 27 5.81 -6.24 5.16
N LEU A 28 5.65 -6.62 3.89
CA LEU A 28 4.42 -7.23 3.38
C LEU A 28 4.27 -8.71 3.69
N ARG A 29 5.35 -9.40 4.10
CA ARG A 29 5.38 -10.85 4.29
C ARG A 29 4.23 -11.35 5.17
N LYS A 30 4.02 -10.73 6.34
CA LYS A 30 2.97 -11.12 7.28
C LYS A 30 1.56 -10.76 6.77
N PRO A 31 1.26 -9.51 6.35
CA PRO A 31 -0.04 -9.17 5.75
C PRO A 31 -0.44 -10.06 4.57
N VAL A 32 0.51 -10.37 3.67
CA VAL A 32 0.28 -11.21 2.49
C VAL A 32 0.00 -12.66 2.88
N ALA A 33 0.77 -13.23 3.82
CA ALA A 33 0.51 -14.57 4.32
C ALA A 33 -0.89 -14.69 4.96
N GLU A 34 -1.29 -13.68 5.73
CA GLU A 34 -2.63 -13.66 6.34
C GLU A 34 -3.74 -13.49 5.29
N HIS A 35 -3.52 -12.67 4.26
CA HIS A 35 -4.45 -12.56 3.13
C HIS A 35 -4.65 -13.91 2.44
N TRP A 36 -3.56 -14.63 2.13
CA TRP A 36 -3.64 -15.96 1.51
C TRP A 36 -4.33 -17.00 2.39
N ARG A 37 -4.14 -16.96 3.72
CA ARG A 37 -4.91 -17.80 4.65
C ARG A 37 -6.41 -17.54 4.54
N ARG A 38 -6.83 -16.28 4.46
CA ARG A 38 -8.25 -15.92 4.27
C ARG A 38 -8.77 -16.36 2.90
N VAL A 39 -7.97 -16.27 1.85
CA VAL A 39 -8.33 -16.74 0.51
C VAL A 39 -8.52 -18.26 0.50
N ASP A 40 -7.61 -19.01 1.12
CA ASP A 40 -7.72 -20.47 1.26
C ASP A 40 -9.02 -20.88 1.97
N LEU A 41 -9.35 -20.22 3.08
CA LEU A 41 -10.61 -20.46 3.79
C LEU A 41 -11.84 -20.23 2.90
N ARG A 42 -11.82 -19.22 2.03
CA ARG A 42 -12.93 -18.94 1.10
C ARG A 42 -13.01 -19.97 -0.04
N ILE A 43 -11.85 -20.45 -0.51
CA ILE A 43 -11.76 -21.47 -1.57
C ILE A 43 -12.41 -22.77 -1.15
N ARG A 44 -12.22 -23.21 0.11
CA ARG A 44 -12.77 -24.47 0.63
C ARG A 44 -14.30 -24.59 0.49
N SER A 45 -15.01 -23.46 0.51
CA SER A 45 -16.47 -23.40 0.37
C SER A 45 -16.96 -22.99 -1.03
N ALA A 46 -16.05 -22.72 -1.97
CA ALA A 46 -16.40 -22.18 -3.28
C ALA A 46 -16.51 -23.26 -4.37
N ALA A 47 -17.40 -23.04 -5.35
CA ALA A 47 -17.46 -23.87 -6.54
C ALA A 47 -16.15 -23.80 -7.35
N PRO A 48 -15.72 -24.86 -8.07
CA PRO A 48 -14.43 -24.89 -8.76
C PRO A 48 -14.14 -23.70 -9.68
N ALA A 49 -15.14 -23.26 -10.46
CA ALA A 49 -15.00 -22.08 -11.33
C ALA A 49 -14.72 -20.79 -10.55
N VAL A 50 -15.27 -20.67 -9.33
CA VAL A 50 -15.06 -19.51 -8.44
C VAL A 50 -13.70 -19.57 -7.76
N GLN A 51 -13.19 -20.77 -7.45
CA GLN A 51 -11.87 -20.94 -6.82
C GLN A 51 -10.75 -20.32 -7.68
N TYR A 52 -10.75 -20.61 -8.99
CA TYR A 52 -9.78 -20.03 -9.92
C TYR A 52 -9.81 -18.50 -9.92
N LEU A 53 -11.01 -17.91 -9.91
CA LEU A 53 -11.18 -16.46 -9.89
C LEU A 53 -10.67 -15.84 -8.59
N LEU A 54 -10.92 -16.48 -7.44
CA LEU A 54 -10.43 -16.01 -6.14
C LEU A 54 -8.90 -15.98 -6.09
N VAL A 55 -8.23 -17.06 -6.55
CA VAL A 55 -6.77 -17.12 -6.59
C VAL A 55 -6.20 -16.05 -7.51
N LYS A 56 -6.77 -15.92 -8.72
CA LYS A 56 -6.32 -14.92 -9.71
C LYS A 56 -6.50 -13.50 -9.21
N GLN A 57 -7.62 -13.21 -8.55
CA GLN A 57 -7.88 -11.91 -7.96
C GLN A 57 -6.90 -11.61 -6.82
N ALA A 58 -6.70 -12.56 -5.90
CA ALA A 58 -5.76 -12.42 -4.78
C ALA A 58 -4.33 -12.17 -5.28
N GLY A 59 -3.87 -12.91 -6.29
CA GLY A 59 -2.57 -12.69 -6.92
C GLY A 59 -2.41 -11.26 -7.44
N ARG A 60 -3.35 -10.78 -8.26
CA ARG A 60 -3.32 -9.40 -8.78
C ARG A 60 -3.32 -8.33 -7.69
N LEU A 61 -4.04 -8.56 -6.59
CA LEU A 61 -4.07 -7.63 -5.47
C LEU A 61 -2.70 -7.58 -4.78
N VAL A 62 -2.06 -8.72 -4.55
CA VAL A 62 -0.71 -8.80 -3.97
C VAL A 62 0.32 -8.18 -4.91
N ASP A 63 0.27 -8.47 -6.21
CA ASP A 63 1.19 -7.89 -7.20
C ASP A 63 1.12 -6.35 -7.20
N GLY A 64 -0.10 -5.80 -7.05
CA GLY A 64 -0.31 -4.36 -6.95
C GLY A 64 0.31 -3.72 -5.71
N LEU A 65 0.67 -4.50 -4.68
CA LEU A 65 1.32 -3.98 -3.47
C LEU A 65 2.84 -3.93 -3.60
N LEU A 66 3.44 -4.77 -4.44
CA LEU A 66 4.89 -4.93 -4.51
C LEU A 66 5.57 -3.83 -5.31
N ILE A 67 6.82 -3.57 -4.96
CA ILE A 67 7.75 -2.82 -5.82
C ILE A 67 8.26 -3.78 -6.90
N ASP A 68 7.77 -3.57 -8.11
CA ASP A 68 8.28 -4.18 -9.34
C ASP A 68 9.51 -3.40 -9.86
N ALA A 69 10.63 -4.09 -10.12
CA ALA A 69 11.90 -3.45 -10.48
C ALA A 69 11.88 -2.76 -11.85
N GLU A 70 11.17 -3.32 -12.82
CA GLU A 70 11.10 -2.76 -14.17
C GLU A 70 10.14 -1.57 -14.21
N ARG A 71 8.95 -1.75 -13.64
CA ARG A 71 7.91 -0.72 -13.59
C ARG A 71 8.30 0.46 -12.70
N HIS A 72 9.11 0.22 -11.67
CA HIS A 72 9.52 1.23 -10.70
C HIS A 72 11.03 1.52 -10.74
N ARG A 73 11.67 1.31 -11.90
CA ARG A 73 13.10 1.66 -12.09
C ARG A 73 13.42 3.11 -11.75
N ASP A 74 12.47 4.02 -12.01
CA ASP A 74 12.58 5.46 -11.79
C ASP A 74 12.01 5.90 -10.42
N LEU A 75 11.82 4.96 -9.48
CA LEU A 75 11.27 5.25 -8.15
C LEU A 75 12.24 6.13 -7.35
N ASP A 76 11.76 7.29 -6.88
CA ASP A 76 12.51 8.08 -5.91
C ASP A 76 12.50 7.38 -4.54
N VAL A 77 13.60 6.66 -4.26
CA VAL A 77 13.79 5.88 -3.03
C VAL A 77 13.78 6.77 -1.78
N ASP A 78 14.26 8.02 -1.86
CA ASP A 78 14.29 8.93 -0.71
C ASP A 78 12.88 9.42 -0.38
N ALA A 79 12.07 9.74 -1.41
CA ALA A 79 10.67 10.09 -1.26
C ALA A 79 9.83 8.90 -0.76
N TYR A 80 10.05 7.70 -1.29
CA TYR A 80 9.41 6.48 -0.80
C TYR A 80 9.72 6.25 0.69
N ARG A 81 10.99 6.36 1.09
CA ARG A 81 11.40 6.21 2.50
C ARG A 81 10.79 7.27 3.40
N ALA A 82 10.76 8.53 2.96
CA ALA A 82 10.16 9.60 3.74
C ALA A 82 8.67 9.32 4.05
N VAL A 83 7.93 8.80 3.07
CA VAL A 83 6.52 8.43 3.25
C VAL A 83 6.36 7.18 4.13
N ARG A 84 7.16 6.13 3.86
CA ARG A 84 7.17 4.88 4.64
C ARG A 84 7.45 5.15 6.12
N ASP A 85 8.47 5.96 6.40
CA ASP A 85 8.93 6.28 7.75
C ASP A 85 7.99 7.29 8.44
N GLY A 86 6.94 7.77 7.77
CA GLY A 86 5.97 8.71 8.32
C GLY A 86 6.55 10.10 8.59
N VAL A 87 7.57 10.52 7.84
CA VAL A 87 8.16 11.86 7.98
C VAL A 87 7.06 12.91 7.76
N PRO A 88 6.93 13.91 8.65
CA PRO A 88 5.96 14.99 8.47
C PRO A 88 6.15 15.71 7.14
N VAL A 89 5.03 15.91 6.43
CA VAL A 89 5.01 16.59 5.13
C VAL A 89 4.16 17.86 5.18
N ARG A 90 4.59 18.89 4.45
CA ARG A 90 3.77 20.06 4.13
C ARG A 90 3.35 19.98 2.66
N TYR A 91 2.10 20.34 2.35
CA TYR A 91 1.69 20.49 0.95
C TYR A 91 2.09 21.88 0.44
N ASP A 92 2.95 21.92 -0.58
CA ASP A 92 3.29 23.14 -1.29
C ASP A 92 2.29 23.33 -2.44
N ALA A 93 1.30 24.20 -2.23
CA ALA A 93 0.24 24.44 -3.21
C ALA A 93 0.75 25.08 -4.51
N ARG A 94 1.87 25.81 -4.48
CA ARG A 94 2.45 26.46 -5.68
C ARG A 94 3.06 25.41 -6.59
N ARG A 95 3.79 24.46 -5.99
CA ARG A 95 4.47 23.37 -6.70
C ARG A 95 3.59 22.13 -6.88
N ARG A 96 2.44 22.08 -6.20
CA ARG A 96 1.52 20.94 -6.14
C ARG A 96 2.21 19.64 -5.72
N VAL A 97 3.10 19.72 -4.73
CA VAL A 97 3.84 18.58 -4.19
C VAL A 97 3.81 18.58 -2.68
N PHE A 98 4.00 17.40 -2.10
CA PHE A 98 4.33 17.29 -0.68
C PHE A 98 5.83 17.49 -0.50
N VAL A 99 6.20 18.22 0.55
CA VAL A 99 7.60 18.46 0.91
C VAL A 99 7.83 17.90 2.29
N ALA A 100 8.74 16.93 2.38
CA ALA A 100 9.25 16.41 3.65
C ALA A 100 10.60 17.06 3.96
N GLN A 101 10.90 17.24 5.25
CA GLN A 101 12.22 17.68 5.70
C GLN A 101 12.96 16.51 6.34
N ARG A 102 14.16 16.20 5.84
CA ARG A 102 15.06 15.22 6.45
C ARG A 102 16.41 15.88 6.72
N GLY A 103 16.58 16.34 7.97
CA GLY A 103 17.72 17.20 8.32
C GLY A 103 17.63 18.53 7.57
N ARG A 104 18.67 18.86 6.79
CA ARG A 104 18.72 20.08 5.97
C ARG A 104 18.25 19.88 4.52
N ARG A 105 17.83 18.67 4.15
CA ARG A 105 17.43 18.33 2.78
C ARG A 105 15.92 18.30 2.66
N GLU A 106 15.40 19.02 1.66
CA GLU A 106 14.02 18.89 1.22
C GLU A 106 13.87 17.64 0.34
N ILE A 107 12.83 16.86 0.60
CA ILE A 107 12.43 15.71 -0.21
C ILE A 107 11.06 16.03 -0.80
N LEU A 108 10.96 15.94 -2.12
CA LEU A 108 9.73 16.23 -2.87
C LEU A 108 9.00 14.92 -3.13
N ILE A 109 7.72 14.89 -2.81
CA ILE A 109 6.87 13.71 -2.96
C ILE A 109 5.70 14.10 -3.85
N ARG A 110 5.54 13.42 -4.99
CA ARG A 110 4.44 13.72 -5.91
C ARG A 110 3.13 13.16 -5.33
N PRO A 111 2.02 13.92 -5.37
CA PRO A 111 0.75 13.46 -4.80
C PRO A 111 0.20 12.16 -5.41
N ASP A 112 0.48 11.95 -6.70
CA ASP A 112 0.10 10.81 -7.54
C ASP A 112 1.27 9.85 -7.83
N GLY A 113 2.45 10.11 -7.25
CA GLY A 113 3.65 9.34 -7.49
C GLY A 113 3.62 7.93 -6.90
N ALA A 114 4.33 7.00 -7.55
CA ALA A 114 4.47 5.62 -7.10
C ALA A 114 5.15 5.56 -5.72
N GLU A 115 6.11 6.45 -5.47
CA GLU A 115 6.84 6.60 -4.20
C GLU A 115 5.88 6.84 -3.03
N ARG A 116 4.85 7.66 -3.24
CA ARG A 116 3.88 8.00 -2.22
C ARG A 116 2.95 6.83 -1.93
N ARG A 117 2.39 6.22 -2.99
CA ARG A 117 1.50 5.07 -2.87
C ARG A 117 2.21 3.89 -2.19
N LEU A 118 3.39 3.52 -2.68
CA LEU A 118 4.18 2.40 -2.16
C LEU A 118 4.70 2.69 -0.74
N GLY A 119 5.08 3.94 -0.44
CA GLY A 119 5.47 4.34 0.91
C GLY A 119 4.32 4.20 1.91
N ILE A 120 3.10 4.60 1.54
CA ILE A 120 1.91 4.43 2.39
C ILE A 120 1.60 2.94 2.60
N ILE A 121 1.68 2.13 1.54
CA ILE A 121 1.53 0.66 1.64
C ILE A 121 2.52 0.09 2.64
N ALA A 122 3.80 0.44 2.53
CA ALA A 122 4.87 -0.04 3.40
C ALA A 122 4.65 0.38 4.86
N ARG A 123 4.22 1.63 5.10
CA ARG A 123 3.90 2.13 6.44
C ARG A 123 2.75 1.34 7.06
N LEU A 124 1.65 1.17 6.34
CA LEU A 124 0.48 0.43 6.83
C LEU A 124 0.82 -1.05 7.08
N ALA A 125 1.65 -1.65 6.24
CA ALA A 125 2.14 -3.01 6.44
C ALA A 125 2.99 -3.12 7.73
N ALA A 126 3.87 -2.15 7.98
CA ALA A 126 4.66 -2.06 9.21
C ALA A 126 3.76 -1.93 10.45
N ASP A 127 2.66 -1.18 10.34
CA ASP A 127 1.64 -1.02 11.39
C ASP A 127 0.74 -2.28 11.55
N GLY A 128 0.97 -3.33 10.77
CA GLY A 128 0.21 -4.59 10.83
C GLY A 128 -1.20 -4.49 10.26
N VAL A 129 -1.47 -3.51 9.41
CA VAL A 129 -2.76 -3.36 8.71
C VAL A 129 -2.92 -4.49 7.69
N ASP A 130 -4.15 -4.94 7.47
CA ASP A 130 -4.43 -6.04 6.57
C ASP A 130 -4.47 -5.60 5.10
N VAL A 131 -4.18 -6.53 4.18
CA VAL A 131 -4.07 -6.26 2.74
C VAL A 131 -5.29 -5.54 2.15
N ASP A 132 -6.51 -5.94 2.55
CA ASP A 132 -7.72 -5.34 1.99
C ASP A 132 -7.87 -3.87 2.40
N GLN A 133 -7.53 -3.54 3.65
CA GLN A 133 -7.52 -2.16 4.15
C GLN A 133 -6.35 -1.36 3.57
N ILE A 134 -5.17 -1.95 3.44
CA ILE A 134 -4.01 -1.34 2.75
C ILE A 134 -4.41 -0.91 1.34
N LEU A 135 -5.02 -1.81 0.55
CA LEU A 135 -5.42 -1.54 -0.82
C LEU A 135 -6.50 -0.46 -0.90
N THR A 136 -7.45 -0.49 0.03
CA THR A 136 -8.49 0.55 0.13
C THR A 136 -7.86 1.93 0.31
N VAL A 137 -6.93 2.07 1.28
CA VAL A 137 -6.24 3.35 1.52
C VAL A 137 -5.39 3.74 0.33
N ALA A 138 -4.64 2.80 -0.26
CA ALA A 138 -3.80 3.06 -1.43
C ALA A 138 -4.62 3.56 -2.63
N THR A 139 -5.80 2.99 -2.88
CA THR A 139 -6.72 3.46 -3.92
C THR A 139 -7.24 4.86 -3.61
N VAL A 140 -7.68 5.13 -2.38
CA VAL A 140 -8.17 6.47 -1.98
C VAL A 140 -7.09 7.53 -2.15
N VAL A 141 -5.85 7.22 -1.78
CA VAL A 141 -4.69 8.12 -1.89
C VAL A 141 -4.39 8.50 -3.35
N VAL A 142 -4.54 7.55 -4.27
CA VAL A 142 -4.40 7.80 -5.72
C VAL A 142 -5.57 8.65 -6.24
N SER A 143 -6.81 8.34 -5.84
CA SER A 143 -7.99 9.07 -6.29
C SER A 143 -8.13 10.47 -5.66
N HIS A 144 -7.55 10.69 -4.48
CA HIS A 144 -7.61 11.94 -3.73
C HIS A 144 -6.21 12.35 -3.31
N PRO A 145 -5.43 13.00 -4.19
CA PRO A 145 -4.03 13.28 -3.95
C PRO A 145 -3.77 14.17 -2.72
N GLY A 146 -4.78 14.92 -2.25
CA GLY A 146 -4.74 15.70 -1.00
C GLY A 146 -5.00 14.90 0.28
N TYR A 147 -5.37 13.62 0.21
CA TYR A 147 -5.67 12.79 1.37
C TYR A 147 -4.39 12.34 2.09
N PRO A 148 -4.25 12.46 3.43
CA PRO A 148 -2.98 12.19 4.14
C PRO A 148 -2.55 10.71 4.21
N GLY A 149 -3.34 9.78 3.67
CA GLY A 149 -2.96 8.36 3.58
C GLY A 149 -2.96 7.62 4.92
N VAL A 150 -3.84 8.04 5.83
CA VAL A 150 -4.02 7.40 7.13
C VAL A 150 -5.11 6.34 7.00
N ALA A 151 -4.92 5.15 7.56
CA ALA A 151 -6.00 4.18 7.62
C ALA A 151 -7.12 4.71 8.54
N PRO A 152 -8.41 4.55 8.18
CA PRO A 152 -9.47 4.86 9.12
C PRO A 152 -9.26 4.02 10.38
N ALA A 153 -9.33 4.66 11.55
CA ALA A 153 -9.33 3.95 12.83
C ALA A 153 -10.39 2.85 12.76
N ARG A 154 -10.07 1.63 13.23
CA ARG A 154 -11.04 0.53 13.32
C ARG A 154 -12.20 0.99 14.21
N VAL A 155 -13.24 1.56 13.61
CA VAL A 155 -14.54 1.62 14.22
C VAL A 155 -14.97 0.15 14.32
N PRO A 156 -15.35 -0.36 15.51
CA PRO A 156 -15.96 -1.68 15.60
C PRO A 156 -17.07 -1.71 14.57
N ARG A 157 -17.06 -2.70 13.67
CA ARG A 157 -18.18 -2.91 12.74
C ARG A 157 -19.44 -2.90 13.60
N ARG A 158 -20.24 -1.84 13.51
CA ARG A 158 -21.57 -1.80 14.12
C ARG A 158 -22.26 -3.05 13.61
N ASP A 159 -22.71 -3.87 14.55
CA ASP A 159 -23.54 -5.03 14.25
C ASP A 159 -24.59 -4.66 13.21
N ASP A 160 -24.70 -5.54 12.22
CA ASP A 160 -25.66 -5.45 11.12
C ASP A 160 -27.04 -4.99 11.61
N PRO A 161 -27.53 -3.80 11.21
CA PRO A 161 -28.87 -3.34 11.61
C PRO A 161 -29.98 -4.24 11.00
N LEU A 162 -29.64 -5.07 10.03
CA LEU A 162 -30.55 -6.04 9.40
C LEU A 162 -30.78 -7.31 10.24
N ARG A 163 -30.00 -7.55 11.30
CA ARG A 163 -30.21 -8.73 12.16
C ARG A 163 -31.27 -8.52 13.26
N GLN A 164 -31.63 -7.27 13.57
CA GLN A 164 -32.63 -6.96 14.61
C GLN A 164 -34.09 -7.00 14.10
N ALA A 165 -34.32 -7.01 12.79
CA ALA A 165 -35.68 -7.03 12.23
C ALA A 165 -36.39 -8.38 12.37
N HIS A 166 -35.66 -9.49 12.57
CA HIS A 166 -36.24 -10.84 12.64
C HIS A 166 -36.58 -11.33 14.06
N SER A 167 -36.28 -10.56 15.10
CA SER A 167 -36.56 -10.98 16.51
C SER A 167 -37.83 -10.36 17.10
N ARG A 168 -38.62 -9.59 16.34
CA ARG A 168 -39.87 -8.95 16.82
C ARG A 168 -41.17 -9.50 16.21
N ALA A 169 -41.11 -10.52 15.37
CA ALA A 169 -42.30 -11.06 14.68
C ALA A 169 -42.89 -12.34 15.32
N THR A 170 -42.43 -12.76 16.51
CA THR A 170 -42.94 -13.96 17.19
C THR A 170 -43.31 -13.69 18.65
N THR A 171 -44.10 -12.66 18.93
CA THR A 171 -44.93 -12.63 20.14
C THR A 171 -46.12 -11.71 19.91
N GLY A 172 -47.30 -12.30 19.75
CA GLY A 172 -48.56 -11.58 19.56
C GLY A 172 -49.65 -12.54 19.12
N ARG A 173 -50.15 -13.30 20.09
CA ARG A 173 -51.41 -14.04 20.00
C ARG A 173 -52.50 -13.18 20.64
#